data_AF-A0AAV5EIP7-F1
#
_entry.id   AF-A0AAV5EIP7-F1
#
_cell.length_a   1.000
_cell.length_b   1.000
_cell.length_c   1.000
_cell.angle_alpha   90.00
_cell.angle_beta   90.00
_cell.angle_gamma   90.00
#
_symmetry.space_group_name_H-M   'P 1'
#
loop_
_entity.id
_entity.type
_entity.pdbx_description
1 polymer ?
#
loop_
_entity_poly.entity_id
_entity_poly.type
_entity_poly.pdbx_seq_one_letter_code
_entity_poly.pdbx_strand_id
1 'polypeptide(L)'
;MQEIVSIYPSLSCATLSPGQSNRVCNALALLQCVATNADTRPLFLAAEIPLYLYPFLNTRIKSRQYEYLRLTSLGVIGALVKVIQRKRFKTIRNVATFIVQKIMLDDKGFRYMCETSHRYVALAIVLAQMVDSAEHHSPRLLKHIIRCYHRLTDDASACSILHKYLPISLINGTVNKYLQDDLTMGLLQQLVYRVNSASRGPHTGLAHMMGM
;
A
#
# COMPACT_ATOMS: atom_id res chain seq x y z
N MET A 1 24.15 -13.21 18.89
CA MET A 1 24.94 -13.99 17.90
C MET A 1 25.54 -15.25 18.49
N GLN A 2 26.14 -15.23 19.69
CA GLN A 2 26.72 -16.42 20.32
C GLN A 2 25.76 -17.62 20.39
N GLU A 3 24.48 -17.40 20.73
CA GLU A 3 23.44 -18.45 20.74
C GLU A 3 23.24 -19.15 19.39
N ILE A 4 23.42 -18.45 18.27
CA ILE A 4 23.23 -19.00 16.92
C ILE A 4 24.46 -19.82 16.50
N VAL A 5 25.65 -19.27 16.74
CA VAL A 5 26.92 -19.89 16.34
C VAL A 5 27.21 -21.13 17.19
N SER A 6 26.82 -21.14 18.46
CA SER A 6 27.10 -22.24 19.39
C SER A 6 26.46 -23.57 18.97
N ILE A 7 25.39 -23.55 18.17
CA ILE A 7 24.71 -24.77 17.72
C ILE A 7 25.22 -25.31 16.38
N TYR A 8 26.07 -24.58 15.64
CA TYR A 8 26.58 -25.04 14.33
C TYR A 8 27.25 -26.43 14.38
N PRO A 9 28.09 -26.77 15.37
CA PRO A 9 28.66 -28.11 15.47
C PRO A 9 27.59 -29.20 15.59
N SER A 10 26.53 -28.94 16.36
CA SER A 10 25.41 -29.88 16.52
C SER A 10 24.59 -30.05 15.25
N LEU A 11 24.56 -29.06 14.36
CA LEU A 11 23.90 -29.17 13.05
C LEU A 11 24.73 -30.01 12.08
N SER A 12 26.05 -29.83 12.07
CA SER A 12 26.96 -30.62 11.25
C SER A 12 26.93 -32.10 11.62
N CYS A 13 26.87 -32.40 12.92
CA CYS A 13 26.83 -33.78 13.42
C CYS A 13 25.43 -34.38 13.52
N ALA A 14 24.38 -33.64 13.13
CA ALA A 14 22.98 -34.06 13.28
C ALA A 14 22.52 -34.33 14.74
N THR A 15 23.21 -33.78 15.75
CA THR A 15 23.00 -34.07 17.18
C THR A 15 22.22 -32.98 17.95
N LEU A 16 21.56 -32.04 17.27
CA LEU A 16 20.79 -30.98 17.93
C LEU A 16 19.72 -31.54 18.88
N SER A 17 19.80 -31.15 20.16
CA SER A 17 18.82 -31.51 21.18
C SER A 17 17.59 -30.58 21.16
N PRO A 18 16.44 -31.02 21.71
CA PRO A 18 15.26 -30.16 21.87
C PRO A 18 15.53 -28.91 22.72
N GLY A 19 16.32 -29.03 23.80
CA GLY A 19 16.65 -27.89 24.67
C GLY A 19 17.49 -26.83 23.97
N GLN A 20 18.49 -27.24 23.18
CA GLN A 20 19.29 -26.32 22.37
C GLN A 20 18.44 -25.63 21.29
N SER A 21 17.58 -26.39 20.60
CA SER A 21 16.67 -25.83 19.60
C SER A 21 15.76 -24.77 20.20
N ASN A 22 15.10 -25.05 21.33
CA ASN A 22 14.23 -24.09 22.01
C ASN A 22 14.98 -22.81 22.40
N ARG A 23 16.19 -22.94 22.96
CA ARG A 23 17.01 -21.79 23.36
C ARG A 23 17.37 -20.89 22.17
N VAL A 24 17.81 -21.49 21.06
CA VAL A 24 18.14 -20.73 19.85
C VAL A 24 16.88 -20.14 19.21
N CYS A 25 15.77 -20.86 19.17
CA CYS A 25 14.49 -20.34 18.67
C CYS A 25 14.01 -19.12 19.45
N ASN A 26 14.23 -19.07 20.78
CA ASN A 26 13.94 -17.87 21.57
C ASN A 26 14.81 -16.68 21.15
N ALA A 27 16.11 -16.91 20.88
CA ALA A 27 16.98 -15.87 20.35
C ALA A 27 16.56 -15.43 18.93
N LEU A 28 16.13 -16.36 18.08
CA LEU A 28 15.61 -16.07 16.75
C LEU A 28 14.32 -15.26 16.80
N ALA A 29 13.44 -15.50 17.77
CA ALA A 29 12.25 -14.69 17.97
C ALA A 29 12.61 -13.22 18.27
N LEU A 30 13.65 -12.98 19.08
CA LEU A 30 14.17 -11.62 19.31
C LEU A 30 14.74 -11.01 18.01
N LEU A 31 15.47 -11.79 17.21
CA LEU A 31 15.94 -11.32 15.90
C LEU A 31 14.77 -11.02 14.95
N GLN A 32 13.66 -11.74 15.05
CA GLN A 32 12.45 -11.44 14.30
C GLN A 32 11.86 -10.08 14.72
N CYS A 33 11.85 -9.75 16.02
CA CYS A 33 11.46 -8.42 16.50
C CYS A 33 12.39 -7.31 15.98
N VAL A 34 13.70 -7.57 15.92
CA VAL A 34 14.67 -6.64 15.32
C VAL A 34 14.41 -6.47 13.82
N ALA A 35 14.12 -7.56 13.10
CA ALA A 35 13.83 -7.54 11.67
C ALA A 35 12.53 -6.80 11.31
N THR A 36 11.52 -6.82 12.19
CA THR A 36 10.24 -6.12 11.96
C THR A 36 10.33 -4.61 12.23
N ASN A 37 11.15 -4.20 13.20
CA ASN A 37 11.34 -2.80 13.57
C ASN A 37 11.98 -1.98 12.42
N ALA A 38 11.46 -0.76 12.19
CA ALA A 38 11.88 0.06 11.04
C ALA A 38 13.27 0.69 11.19
N ASP A 39 13.70 0.96 12.42
CA ASP A 39 14.92 1.69 12.74
C ASP A 39 16.12 0.74 12.88
N THR A 40 15.91 -0.45 13.42
CA THR A 40 16.98 -1.44 13.61
C THR A 40 17.16 -2.37 12.41
N ARG A 41 16.13 -2.60 11.60
CA ARG A 41 16.23 -3.47 10.40
C ARG A 41 17.34 -3.07 9.41
N PRO A 42 17.54 -1.78 9.05
CA PRO A 42 18.61 -1.40 8.14
C PRO A 42 19.99 -1.81 8.67
N LEU A 43 20.23 -1.63 9.97
CA LEU A 43 21.45 -2.04 10.65
C LEU A 43 21.57 -3.57 10.71
N PHE A 44 20.45 -4.27 10.94
CA PHE A 44 20.40 -5.73 10.92
C PHE A 44 20.76 -6.32 9.56
N LEU A 45 20.30 -5.70 8.47
CA LEU A 45 20.67 -6.07 7.10
C LEU A 45 22.12 -5.69 6.77
N ALA A 46 22.56 -4.49 7.17
CA ALA A 46 23.93 -4.01 6.95
C ALA A 46 24.97 -4.85 7.70
N ALA A 47 24.61 -5.38 8.86
CA ALA A 47 25.45 -6.29 9.65
C ALA A 47 25.43 -7.74 9.13
N GLU A 48 24.70 -8.03 8.04
CA GLU A 48 24.62 -9.34 7.40
C GLU A 48 24.16 -10.47 8.35
N ILE A 49 23.51 -10.13 9.46
CA ILE A 49 23.04 -11.10 10.47
C ILE A 49 22.11 -12.18 9.88
N PRO A 50 21.22 -11.88 8.90
CA PRO A 50 20.40 -12.92 8.28
C PRO A 50 21.19 -14.07 7.64
N LEU A 51 22.43 -13.83 7.17
CA LEU A 51 23.26 -14.87 6.54
C LEU A 51 23.56 -16.04 7.49
N TYR A 52 23.66 -15.75 8.79
CA TYR A 52 23.89 -16.76 9.84
C TYR A 52 22.72 -17.74 10.01
N LEU A 53 21.56 -17.47 9.41
CA LEU A 53 20.41 -18.37 9.47
C LEU A 53 20.39 -19.40 8.33
N TYR A 54 21.19 -19.22 7.27
CA TYR A 54 21.22 -20.15 6.14
C TYR A 54 21.59 -21.59 6.52
N PRO A 55 22.56 -21.85 7.42
CA PRO A 55 22.84 -23.20 7.88
C PRO A 55 21.62 -23.89 8.51
N PHE A 56 20.73 -23.13 9.17
CA PHE A 56 19.52 -23.67 9.79
C PHE A 56 18.52 -24.10 8.73
N LEU A 57 18.31 -23.25 7.73
CA LEU A 57 17.39 -23.48 6.62
C LEU A 57 17.80 -24.65 5.73
N ASN A 58 19.10 -24.90 5.60
CA ASN A 58 19.65 -25.98 4.76
C ASN A 58 19.61 -27.37 5.41
N THR A 59 19.21 -27.47 6.69
CA THR A 59 19.09 -28.77 7.36
C THR A 59 17.99 -29.64 6.72
N ARG A 60 18.29 -30.91 6.46
CA ARG A 60 17.37 -31.88 5.83
C ARG A 60 16.71 -32.85 6.81
N ILE A 61 17.14 -32.83 8.07
CA ILE A 61 16.67 -33.72 9.13
C ILE A 61 15.22 -33.37 9.50
N LYS A 62 14.35 -34.39 9.58
CA LYS A 62 12.89 -34.24 9.77
C LYS A 62 12.42 -34.36 11.23
N SER A 63 13.33 -34.40 12.20
CA SER A 63 12.94 -34.41 13.61
C SER A 63 12.36 -33.06 14.04
N ARG A 64 11.43 -33.08 15.00
CA ARG A 64 10.68 -31.91 15.49
C ARG A 64 11.57 -30.69 15.81
N GLN A 65 12.73 -30.89 16.45
CA GLN A 65 13.60 -29.78 16.83
C GLN A 65 14.26 -29.06 15.64
N TYR A 66 14.50 -29.76 14.52
CA TYR A 66 15.03 -29.15 13.28
C TYR A 66 13.91 -28.48 12.46
N GLU A 67 12.70 -29.06 12.46
CA GLU A 67 11.53 -28.41 11.87
C GLU A 67 11.21 -27.09 12.59
N TYR A 68 11.21 -27.10 13.93
CA TYR A 68 10.97 -25.89 14.70
C TYR A 68 12.05 -24.82 14.48
N LEU A 69 13.32 -25.23 14.42
CA LEU A 69 14.44 -24.33 14.11
C LEU A 69 14.29 -23.69 12.72
N ARG A 70 13.97 -24.50 11.69
CA ARG A 70 13.74 -24.01 10.33
C ARG A 70 12.55 -23.06 10.25
N LEU A 71 11.44 -23.43 10.87
CA LEU A 71 10.23 -22.60 10.89
C LEU A 71 10.49 -21.24 11.54
N THR A 72 11.18 -21.22 12.69
CA THR A 72 11.51 -19.98 13.39
C THR A 72 12.49 -19.13 12.57
N SER A 73 13.48 -19.75 11.92
CA SER A 73 14.42 -19.07 11.03
C SER A 73 13.71 -18.46 9.82
N LEU A 74 12.77 -19.19 9.20
CA LEU A 74 11.90 -18.68 8.14
C LEU A 74 11.03 -17.52 8.62
N GLY A 75 10.61 -17.50 9.89
CA GLY A 75 9.91 -16.37 10.50
C GLY A 75 10.71 -15.07 10.44
N VAL A 76 12.00 -15.12 10.74
CA VAL A 76 12.93 -13.97 10.65
C VAL A 76 13.07 -13.50 9.19
N ILE A 77 13.37 -14.43 8.27
CA ILE A 77 13.52 -14.10 6.84
C ILE A 77 12.21 -13.57 6.24
N GLY A 78 11.08 -14.19 6.59
CA GLY A 78 9.75 -13.77 6.16
C GLY A 78 9.41 -12.37 6.63
N ALA A 79 9.78 -11.99 7.86
CA ALA A 79 9.62 -10.62 8.36
C ALA A 79 10.39 -9.60 7.51
N LEU A 80 11.64 -9.90 7.14
CA LEU A 80 12.44 -9.04 6.27
C LEU A 80 11.82 -8.87 4.88
N VAL A 81 11.46 -9.99 4.23
CA VAL A 81 10.89 -9.98 2.87
C VAL A 81 9.55 -9.24 2.86
N LYS A 82 8.67 -9.49 3.83
CA LYS A 82 7.36 -8.82 3.93
C LYS A 82 7.50 -7.31 3.95
N VAL A 83 8.51 -6.77 4.62
CA VAL A 83 8.71 -5.32 4.69
C VAL A 83 9.39 -4.77 3.44
N ILE A 84 10.37 -5.47 2.88
CA ILE A 84 10.99 -5.09 1.60
C ILE A 84 9.92 -5.00 0.51
N GLN A 85 9.04 -6.00 0.41
CA GLN A 85 7.91 -6.00 -0.52
C GLN A 85 7.02 -4.78 -0.30
N ARG A 86 6.55 -4.53 0.93
CA ARG A 86 5.74 -3.35 1.25
C ARG A 86 6.41 -2.03 0.84
N LYS A 87 7.72 -1.87 1.09
CA LYS A 87 8.46 -0.65 0.73
C LYS A 87 8.57 -0.50 -0.79
N ARG A 88 8.91 -1.56 -1.53
CA ARG A 88 9.00 -1.53 -3.00
C ARG A 88 7.64 -1.20 -3.64
N PHE A 89 6.57 -1.86 -3.22
CA PHE A 89 5.22 -1.59 -3.72
C PHE A 89 4.75 -0.16 -3.38
N LYS A 90 5.12 0.39 -2.22
CA LYS A 90 4.84 1.80 -1.88
C LYS A 90 5.51 2.76 -2.86
N THR A 91 6.78 2.55 -3.19
CA THR A 91 7.51 3.40 -4.16
C THR A 91 6.93 3.27 -5.57
N ILE A 92 6.70 2.04 -6.05
CA ILE A 92 6.14 1.80 -7.40
C ILE A 92 4.79 2.49 -7.56
N ARG A 93 3.91 2.36 -6.56
CA ARG A 93 2.60 3.00 -6.55
C ARG A 93 2.68 4.52 -6.61
N ASN A 94 3.61 5.14 -5.86
CA ASN A 94 3.82 6.59 -5.92
C ASN A 94 4.24 7.06 -7.32
N VAL A 95 5.14 6.33 -7.97
CA VAL A 95 5.59 6.65 -9.34
C VAL A 95 4.46 6.43 -10.34
N ALA A 96 3.73 5.33 -10.26
CA ALA A 96 2.62 5.03 -11.16
C ALA A 96 1.52 6.09 -11.10
N THR A 97 1.11 6.51 -9.89
CA THR A 97 0.10 7.58 -9.74
C THR A 97 0.61 8.92 -10.24
N PHE A 98 1.90 9.22 -10.08
CA PHE A 98 2.49 10.42 -10.66
C PHE A 98 2.45 10.40 -12.20
N ILE A 99 2.75 9.26 -12.82
CA ILE A 99 2.65 9.08 -14.27
C ILE A 99 1.20 9.27 -14.75
N VAL A 100 0.24 8.61 -14.09
CA VAL A 100 -1.19 8.76 -14.40
C VAL A 100 -1.61 10.21 -14.27
N GLN A 101 -1.19 10.90 -13.21
CA GLN A 101 -1.45 12.33 -13.05
C GLN A 101 -0.87 13.15 -14.21
N LYS A 102 0.36 12.85 -14.67
CA LYS A 102 0.96 13.54 -15.82
C LYS A 102 0.19 13.29 -17.11
N ILE A 103 -0.28 12.07 -17.35
CA ILE A 103 -1.16 11.74 -18.49
C ILE A 103 -2.46 12.53 -18.40
N MET A 104 -3.07 12.62 -17.22
CA MET A 104 -4.31 13.37 -17.01
C MET A 104 -4.16 14.89 -17.13
N LEU A 105 -2.98 15.42 -16.83
CA LEU A 105 -2.66 16.84 -17.01
C LEU A 105 -2.42 17.20 -18.48
N ASP A 106 -2.10 16.22 -19.33
CA ASP A 106 -2.01 16.41 -20.78
C ASP A 106 -3.41 16.32 -21.43
N ASP A 107 -3.75 17.26 -22.31
CA ASP A 107 -5.09 17.31 -22.91
C ASP A 107 -5.38 16.14 -23.87
N LYS A 108 -4.36 15.53 -24.50
CA LYS A 108 -4.56 14.34 -25.32
C LYS A 108 -4.77 13.11 -24.44
N GLY A 109 -3.94 12.97 -23.41
CA GLY A 109 -4.07 11.91 -22.41
C GLY A 109 -5.41 11.95 -21.67
N PHE A 110 -5.86 13.14 -21.27
CA PHE A 110 -7.17 13.33 -20.65
C PHE A 110 -8.32 12.93 -21.58
N ARG A 111 -8.32 13.41 -22.84
CA ARG A 111 -9.36 13.05 -23.81
C ARG A 111 -9.42 11.56 -24.06
N TYR A 112 -8.28 10.89 -24.19
CA TYR A 112 -8.23 9.43 -24.31
C TYR A 112 -8.89 8.73 -23.10
N MET A 113 -8.65 9.22 -21.89
CA MET A 113 -9.26 8.65 -20.68
C MET A 113 -10.76 8.87 -20.60
N CYS A 114 -11.25 10.03 -21.05
CA CYS A 114 -12.68 10.38 -21.05
C CYS A 114 -13.44 9.90 -22.30
N GLU A 115 -12.75 9.35 -23.30
CA GLU A 115 -13.36 8.87 -24.56
C GLU A 115 -14.39 7.76 -24.33
N THR A 116 -14.20 6.92 -23.31
CA THR A 116 -15.11 5.82 -23.00
C THR A 116 -15.40 5.75 -21.51
N SER A 117 -16.65 5.40 -21.16
CA SER A 117 -17.09 5.23 -19.77
C SER A 117 -16.24 4.24 -18.99
N HIS A 118 -15.83 3.15 -19.63
CA HIS A 118 -15.01 2.13 -19.02
C HIS A 118 -13.65 2.65 -18.51
N ARG A 119 -12.98 3.53 -19.26
CA ARG A 119 -11.62 4.00 -18.92
C ARG A 119 -11.61 4.88 -17.67
N TYR A 120 -12.50 5.87 -17.59
CA TYR A 120 -12.54 6.74 -16.41
C TYR A 120 -13.18 6.06 -15.20
N VAL A 121 -14.12 5.12 -15.38
CA VAL A 121 -14.61 4.27 -14.29
C VAL A 121 -13.48 3.40 -13.72
N ALA A 122 -12.71 2.73 -14.58
CA ALA A 122 -11.56 1.93 -14.14
C ALA A 122 -10.54 2.78 -13.35
N LEU A 123 -10.25 3.99 -13.83
CA LEU A 123 -9.38 4.92 -13.11
C LEU A 123 -9.99 5.33 -11.75
N ALA A 124 -11.27 5.70 -11.71
CA ALA A 124 -11.94 6.10 -10.47
C ALA A 124 -11.94 4.99 -9.41
N ILE A 125 -12.13 3.73 -9.82
CA ILE A 125 -12.05 2.56 -8.93
C ILE A 125 -10.64 2.41 -8.35
N VAL A 126 -9.61 2.48 -9.20
CA VAL A 126 -8.21 2.36 -8.74
C VAL A 126 -7.85 3.49 -7.78
N LEU A 127 -8.23 4.73 -8.10
CA LEU A 127 -8.00 5.87 -7.22
C LEU A 127 -8.72 5.69 -5.88
N ALA A 128 -9.94 5.14 -5.87
CA ALA A 128 -10.70 4.92 -4.63
C ALA A 128 -10.00 3.93 -3.69
N GLN A 129 -9.56 2.79 -4.21
CA GLN A 129 -8.79 1.79 -3.45
C GLN A 129 -7.50 2.36 -2.85
N MET A 130 -6.88 3.31 -3.56
CA MET A 130 -5.67 3.98 -3.08
C MET A 130 -5.96 4.98 -1.95
N VAL A 131 -7.14 5.59 -1.92
CA VAL A 131 -7.58 6.46 -0.82
C VAL A 131 -7.99 5.65 0.41
N ASP A 132 -8.66 4.51 0.25
CA ASP A 132 -9.07 3.67 1.40
C ASP A 132 -7.89 3.20 2.24
N SER A 133 -6.72 3.09 1.61
CA SER A 133 -5.48 2.72 2.28
C SER A 133 -4.59 3.94 2.62
N ALA A 134 -5.08 5.17 2.51
CA ALA A 134 -4.31 6.43 2.58
C ALA A 134 -3.47 6.59 3.85
N GLU A 135 -3.91 6.06 5.00
CA GLU A 135 -3.15 6.09 6.27
C GLU A 135 -1.76 5.44 6.13
N HIS A 136 -1.60 4.49 5.22
CA HIS A 136 -0.33 3.80 4.98
C HIS A 136 0.52 4.46 3.88
N HIS A 137 0.01 5.50 3.22
CA HIS A 137 0.61 6.15 2.07
C HIS A 137 1.31 7.47 2.42
N SER A 138 2.12 7.98 1.49
CA SER A 138 2.74 9.30 1.65
C SER A 138 1.73 10.42 1.33
N PRO A 139 1.76 11.57 2.02
CA PRO A 139 0.92 12.74 1.72
C PRO A 139 0.97 13.19 0.25
N ARG A 140 2.15 13.05 -0.39
CA ARG A 140 2.35 13.33 -1.81
C ARG A 140 1.43 12.50 -2.72
N LEU A 141 1.18 11.24 -2.37
CA LEU A 141 0.32 10.36 -3.15
C LEU A 141 -1.13 10.86 -3.14
N LEU A 142 -1.63 11.21 -1.95
CA LEU A 142 -2.99 11.72 -1.78
C LEU A 142 -3.20 13.01 -2.59
N LYS A 143 -2.19 13.89 -2.60
CA LYS A 143 -2.18 15.09 -3.44
C LYS A 143 -2.28 14.78 -4.94
N HIS A 144 -1.60 13.75 -5.43
CA HIS A 144 -1.72 13.33 -6.82
C HIS A 144 -3.10 12.74 -7.12
N ILE A 145 -3.65 11.94 -6.20
CA ILE A 145 -5.00 11.35 -6.34
C ILE A 145 -6.09 12.43 -6.41
N ILE A 146 -6.06 13.41 -5.50
CA ILE A 146 -7.03 14.53 -5.48
C ILE A 146 -6.99 15.30 -6.80
N ARG A 147 -5.80 15.51 -7.37
CA ARG A 147 -5.65 16.18 -8.67
C ARG A 147 -6.21 15.36 -9.82
N CYS A 148 -6.04 14.05 -9.82
CA CYS A 148 -6.66 13.18 -10.83
C CYS A 148 -8.19 13.26 -10.74
N TYR A 149 -8.77 13.15 -9.54
CA TYR A 149 -10.21 13.29 -9.36
C TYR A 149 -10.72 14.67 -9.77
N HIS A 150 -10.05 15.74 -9.35
CA HIS A 150 -10.42 17.10 -9.75
C HIS A 150 -10.40 17.27 -11.27
N ARG A 151 -9.37 16.74 -11.95
CA ARG A 151 -9.29 16.77 -13.41
C ARG A 151 -10.39 15.95 -14.08
N LEU A 152 -10.80 14.81 -13.52
CA LEU A 152 -11.97 14.07 -14.02
C LEU A 152 -13.27 14.89 -13.96
N THR A 153 -13.39 15.88 -13.06
CA THR A 153 -14.58 16.75 -13.01
C THR A 153 -14.65 17.75 -14.17
N ASP A 154 -13.59 17.93 -14.94
CA ASP A 154 -13.61 18.78 -16.13
C ASP A 154 -14.42 18.14 -17.28
N ASP A 155 -14.65 16.82 -17.22
CA ASP A 155 -15.57 16.12 -18.13
C ASP A 155 -16.94 15.93 -17.48
N ALA A 156 -18.00 16.43 -18.12
CA ALA A 156 -19.36 16.42 -17.57
C ALA A 156 -19.90 15.00 -17.34
N SER A 157 -19.59 14.06 -18.24
CA SER A 157 -20.05 12.66 -18.15
C SER A 157 -19.39 11.95 -16.98
N ALA A 158 -18.07 12.08 -16.83
CA ALA A 158 -17.31 11.55 -15.70
C ALA A 158 -17.76 12.18 -14.38
N CYS A 159 -17.95 13.50 -14.36
CA CYS A 159 -18.41 14.25 -13.18
C CYS A 159 -19.79 13.76 -12.68
N SER A 160 -20.72 13.47 -13.59
CA SER A 160 -22.07 13.02 -13.25
C SER A 160 -22.10 11.68 -12.49
N ILE A 161 -21.17 10.76 -12.79
CA ILE A 161 -21.12 9.44 -12.15
C ILE A 161 -20.11 9.36 -11.00
N LEU A 162 -19.20 10.33 -10.90
CA LEU A 162 -18.12 10.35 -9.92
C LEU A 162 -18.62 10.23 -8.48
N HIS A 163 -19.83 10.71 -8.18
CA HIS A 163 -20.46 10.56 -6.86
C HIS A 163 -20.57 9.09 -6.40
N LYS A 164 -20.66 8.12 -7.33
CA LYS A 164 -20.71 6.68 -7.03
C LYS A 164 -19.35 6.06 -6.72
N TYR A 165 -18.28 6.71 -7.17
CA TYR A 165 -16.91 6.18 -7.11
C TYR A 165 -15.97 7.04 -6.26
N LEU A 166 -16.49 8.11 -5.65
CA LEU A 166 -15.73 8.97 -4.76
C LEU A 166 -15.70 8.35 -3.35
N PRO A 167 -14.51 8.12 -2.77
CA PRO A 167 -14.39 7.59 -1.41
C PRO A 167 -15.07 8.50 -0.38
N ILE A 168 -15.83 7.91 0.54
CA ILE A 168 -16.51 8.64 1.63
C ILE A 168 -15.50 9.43 2.47
N SER A 169 -14.28 8.93 2.60
CA SER A 169 -13.18 9.58 3.32
C SER A 169 -12.73 10.92 2.70
N LEU A 170 -12.94 11.13 1.39
CA LEU A 170 -12.74 12.42 0.72
C LEU A 170 -13.91 13.38 0.97
N ILE A 171 -15.12 12.84 1.14
CA ILE A 171 -16.35 13.63 1.33
C ILE A 171 -16.46 14.13 2.77
N ASN A 172 -16.24 13.26 3.75
CA ASN A 172 -16.40 13.58 5.16
C ASN A 172 -15.17 14.24 5.80
N GLY A 173 -14.12 14.51 5.00
CA GLY A 173 -12.90 15.18 5.46
C GLY A 173 -11.96 14.31 6.30
N THR A 174 -12.17 12.99 6.38
CA THR A 174 -11.28 12.08 7.15
C THR A 174 -9.83 12.17 6.67
N VAL A 175 -9.61 12.43 5.38
CA VAL A 175 -8.27 12.56 4.81
C VAL A 175 -7.57 13.90 5.09
N ASN A 176 -8.29 14.90 5.59
CA ASN A 176 -7.77 16.26 5.75
C ASN A 176 -6.55 16.32 6.68
N LYS A 177 -6.50 15.46 7.71
CA LYS A 177 -5.35 15.32 8.61
C LYS A 177 -4.05 14.90 7.92
N TYR A 178 -4.13 14.34 6.70
CA TYR A 178 -2.97 13.91 5.92
C TYR A 178 -2.56 14.94 4.86
N LEU A 179 -3.33 16.01 4.67
CA LEU A 179 -3.05 17.07 3.72
C LEU A 179 -2.21 18.16 4.41
N GLN A 180 -1.10 18.53 3.78
CA GLN A 180 -0.12 19.47 4.34
C GLN A 180 -0.18 20.85 3.69
N ASP A 181 -0.94 21.02 2.60
CA ASP A 181 -0.98 22.27 1.83
C ASP A 181 -2.40 22.74 1.50
N ASP A 182 -2.62 24.04 1.69
CA ASP A 182 -3.91 24.71 1.49
C ASP A 182 -4.40 24.62 0.04
N LEU A 183 -3.47 24.58 -0.92
CA LEU A 183 -3.83 24.42 -2.33
C LEU A 183 -4.54 23.08 -2.58
N THR A 184 -4.04 21.98 -2.02
CA THR A 184 -4.65 20.66 -2.19
C THR A 184 -5.98 20.55 -1.44
N MET A 185 -6.09 21.21 -0.28
CA MET A 185 -7.36 21.36 0.44
C MET A 185 -8.41 22.11 -0.38
N GLY A 186 -8.03 23.22 -1.02
CA GLY A 186 -8.92 23.96 -1.92
C GLY A 186 -9.38 23.14 -3.12
N LEU A 187 -8.48 22.36 -3.73
CA LEU A 187 -8.83 21.44 -4.83
C LEU A 187 -9.82 20.36 -4.38
N LEU A 188 -9.66 19.82 -3.16
CA LEU A 188 -10.58 18.84 -2.59
C LEU A 188 -11.97 19.43 -2.36
N GLN A 189 -12.05 20.64 -1.81
CA GLN A 189 -13.32 21.34 -1.62
C GLN A 189 -14.03 21.61 -2.95
N GLN A 190 -13.31 22.08 -3.96
CA GLN A 190 -13.85 22.29 -5.30
C GLN A 190 -14.33 20.98 -5.95
N LEU A 191 -13.58 19.89 -5.79
CA LEU A 191 -13.97 18.55 -6.26
C LEU A 191 -15.31 18.13 -5.65
N VAL A 192 -15.43 18.18 -4.32
CA VAL A 192 -16.66 17.77 -3.61
C VAL A 192 -17.84 18.65 -4.04
N TYR A 193 -17.63 19.96 -4.15
CA TYR A 193 -18.67 20.88 -4.63
C TYR A 193 -19.14 20.56 -6.05
N ARG A 194 -18.21 20.35 -7.00
CA ARG A 194 -18.54 20.05 -8.41
C ARG A 194 -19.32 18.75 -8.54
N VAL A 195 -18.91 17.69 -7.84
CA VAL A 195 -19.60 16.38 -7.87
C VAL A 195 -21.01 16.48 -7.28
N ASN A 196 -21.18 17.19 -6.17
CA ASN A 196 -22.49 17.40 -5.55
C ASN A 196 -23.43 18.23 -6.45
N SER A 197 -22.90 19.23 -7.14
CA SER A 197 -23.66 20.05 -8.09
C SER A 197 -24.04 19.26 -9.35
N ALA A 198 -23.14 18.42 -9.87
CA ALA A 198 -23.41 17.57 -11.04
C ALA A 198 -24.47 16.50 -10.75
N SER A 199 -24.51 15.95 -9.53
CA SER A 199 -25.56 15.02 -9.10
C SER A 199 -26.95 15.67 -8.98
N ARG A 200 -27.05 17.02 -9.00
CA ARG A 200 -28.30 17.79 -8.90
C ARG A 200 -28.76 18.36 -10.25
N GLY A 201 -28.05 18.10 -11.35
CA GLY A 201 -28.39 18.52 -12.72
C GLY A 201 -29.43 17.61 -13.40
N PRO A 202 -30.11 18.09 -14.45
CA PRO A 202 -31.55 18.28 -14.46
C PRO A 202 -32.35 16.98 -14.65
N HIS A 203 -33.35 16.77 -13.79
CA HIS A 203 -34.50 15.98 -14.13
C HIS A 203 -35.19 16.62 -15.35
N THR A 204 -34.89 16.13 -16.55
CA THR A 204 -35.76 16.30 -17.72
C THR A 204 -37.03 15.50 -17.46
N GLY A 205 -38.07 16.17 -16.98
CA GLY A 205 -39.41 15.59 -16.87
C GLY A 205 -40.34 16.55 -16.15
N LEU A 206 -41.44 16.92 -16.82
CA LEU A 206 -42.57 17.74 -16.36
C LEU A 206 -42.51 19.25 -16.65
N ALA A 207 -42.18 19.62 -17.90
CA ALA A 207 -42.60 20.90 -18.49
C ALA A 207 -43.40 20.69 -19.80
N HIS A 208 -44.36 19.74 -19.78
CA HIS A 208 -45.33 19.57 -20.87
C HIS A 208 -46.73 19.16 -20.36
N MET A 209 -47.19 19.77 -19.27
CA MET A 209 -48.61 19.78 -18.90
C MET A 209 -48.90 21.06 -18.11
N MET A 210 -49.02 22.18 -18.81
CA MET A 210 -49.87 23.32 -18.44
C MET A 210 -49.75 24.37 -19.55
N GLY A 211 -50.78 24.47 -20.38
CA GLY A 211 -50.84 25.46 -21.45
C GLY A 211 -52.00 25.21 -22.40
N MET A 212 -53.19 25.64 -21.95
CA MET A 212 -54.39 26.03 -22.70
C MET A 212 -54.98 25.06 -23.74
#